data_AF-A0A837REM1-F1
#
_entry.id   AF-A0A837REM1-F1
#
_cell.length_a   1.000
_cell.length_b   1.000
_cell.length_c   1.000
_cell.angle_alpha   90.00
_cell.angle_beta   90.00
_cell.angle_gamma   90.00
#
_symmetry.space_group_name_H-M   'P 1'
#
loop_
_entity.id
_entity.type
_entity.pdbx_description
1 polymer ?
#
loop_
_entity_poly.entity_id
_entity_poly.type
_entity_poly.pdbx_seq_one_letter_code
_entity_poly.pdbx_strand_id
1 'polypeptide(L)'
;MNDFDMYKITLETISEQNPKDFQELLDDCQHYQIIKDYIASDEPNQFLIQNMENTLISLINDGLVSGIISPLKYVTLIKLNGLTILGCQYLKKLQEQDIQQQIKNSFKNSGHIMSTKALTQALAELIF
;
A
#
# COMPACT_ATOMS: atom_id res chain seq x y z
N MET A 1 -10.85 -7.17 0.21
CA MET A 1 -9.43 -6.93 0.54
C MET A 1 -9.35 -5.79 1.56
N ASN A 2 -8.50 -5.88 2.58
CA ASN A 2 -8.40 -4.83 3.60
C ASN A 2 -7.21 -3.89 3.34
N ASP A 3 -7.17 -2.76 4.05
CA ASP A 3 -6.12 -1.75 3.87
C ASP A 3 -4.73 -2.25 4.26
N PHE A 4 -4.62 -3.21 5.19
CA PHE A 4 -3.34 -3.82 5.55
C PHE A 4 -2.76 -4.65 4.40
N ASP A 5 -3.60 -5.48 3.76
CA ASP A 5 -3.19 -6.27 2.60
C ASP A 5 -2.78 -5.35 1.45
N MET A 6 -3.53 -4.27 1.22
CA MET A 6 -3.24 -3.26 0.19
C MET A 6 -1.91 -2.56 0.42
N TYR A 7 -1.69 -2.11 1.65
CA TYR A 7 -0.46 -1.47 2.08
C TYR A 7 0.75 -2.39 1.85
N LYS A 8 0.63 -3.62 2.32
CA LYS A 8 1.70 -4.61 2.25
C LYS A 8 2.02 -4.98 0.80
N ILE A 9 1.01 -5.35 0.01
CA ILE A 9 1.19 -5.72 -1.41
C ILE A 9 1.80 -4.56 -2.19
N THR A 10 1.36 -3.32 -1.96
CA THR A 10 1.93 -2.17 -2.67
C THR A 10 3.43 -2.03 -2.39
N LEU A 11 3.86 -2.12 -1.13
CA LEU A 11 5.28 -2.03 -0.78
C LEU A 11 6.09 -3.24 -1.29
N GLU A 12 5.54 -4.45 -1.20
CA GLU A 12 6.17 -5.67 -1.70
C GLU A 12 6.37 -5.60 -3.22
N THR A 13 5.33 -5.28 -3.98
CA THR A 13 5.41 -5.15 -5.44
C THR A 13 6.44 -4.11 -5.85
N ILE A 14 6.47 -2.94 -5.20
CA ILE A 14 7.46 -1.91 -5.52
C ILE A 14 8.88 -2.39 -5.23
N SER A 15 9.08 -3.13 -4.13
CA SER A 15 10.38 -3.67 -3.76
C SER A 15 10.87 -4.77 -4.71
N GLU A 16 9.97 -5.62 -5.21
CA GLU A 16 10.32 -6.83 -5.94
C GLU A 16 10.35 -6.62 -7.45
N GLN A 17 9.38 -5.87 -7.99
CA GLN A 17 9.18 -5.72 -9.43
C GLN A 17 9.67 -4.36 -9.97
N ASN A 18 9.84 -3.37 -9.09
CA ASN A 18 10.28 -2.02 -9.43
C ASN A 18 9.48 -1.39 -10.59
N PRO A 19 8.13 -1.32 -10.47
CA PRO A 19 7.27 -0.71 -11.48
C PRO A 19 7.61 0.77 -11.65
N LYS A 20 7.50 1.28 -12.87
CA LYS A 20 7.84 2.68 -13.21
C LYS A 20 6.66 3.64 -13.08
N ASP A 21 5.44 3.11 -13.10
CA ASP A 21 4.22 3.87 -12.99
C ASP A 21 3.10 3.05 -12.35
N PHE A 22 1.94 3.68 -12.18
CA PHE A 22 0.78 3.03 -11.56
C PHE A 22 0.21 1.88 -12.40
N GLN A 23 0.30 1.94 -13.73
CA GLN A 23 -0.19 0.85 -14.57
C GLN A 23 0.69 -0.39 -14.42
N GLU A 24 2.02 -0.22 -14.49
CA GLU A 24 2.96 -1.31 -14.23
C GLU A 24 2.75 -1.90 -12.81
N LEU A 25 2.50 -1.06 -11.80
CA LEU A 25 2.18 -1.53 -10.45
C LEU A 25 0.89 -2.39 -10.42
N LEU A 26 -0.18 -1.98 -11.13
CA LEU A 26 -1.42 -2.75 -11.21
C LEU A 26 -1.19 -4.10 -11.90
N ASP A 27 -0.42 -4.11 -12.98
CA ASP A 27 -0.10 -5.31 -13.74
C ASP A 27 0.74 -6.27 -12.89
N ASP A 28 1.75 -5.76 -12.21
CA ASP A 28 2.59 -6.54 -11.32
C ASP A 28 1.77 -7.10 -10.15
N CYS A 29 0.89 -6.33 -9.50
CA CYS A 29 0.08 -6.81 -8.39
C CYS A 29 -0.85 -7.99 -8.73
N GLN A 30 -1.17 -8.22 -10.00
CA GLN A 30 -2.03 -9.34 -10.42
C GLN A 30 -1.40 -10.72 -10.17
N HIS A 31 -0.12 -10.82 -9.82
CA HIS A 31 0.47 -12.11 -9.46
C HIS A 31 -0.04 -12.63 -8.09
N TYR A 32 -0.45 -11.75 -7.17
CA TYR A 32 -0.95 -12.14 -5.85
C TYR A 32 -2.34 -12.77 -5.92
N GLN A 33 -2.52 -13.92 -5.27
CA GLN A 33 -3.79 -14.66 -5.29
C GLN A 33 -4.96 -13.82 -4.77
N ILE A 34 -4.77 -13.03 -3.71
CA ILE A 34 -5.81 -12.16 -3.15
C ILE A 34 -6.30 -11.09 -4.15
N ILE A 35 -5.43 -10.63 -5.06
CA ILE A 35 -5.79 -9.69 -6.12
C ILE A 35 -6.58 -10.43 -7.21
N LYS A 36 -6.14 -11.63 -7.60
CA LYS A 36 -6.88 -12.49 -8.56
C LYS A 36 -8.29 -12.81 -8.04
N ASP A 37 -8.40 -13.16 -6.76
CA ASP A 37 -9.67 -13.49 -6.11
C ASP A 37 -10.61 -12.27 -6.09
N TYR A 38 -10.08 -11.07 -5.85
CA TYR A 38 -10.88 -9.84 -5.93
C TYR A 38 -11.37 -9.59 -7.37
N ILE A 39 -10.48 -9.70 -8.36
CA ILE A 39 -10.82 -9.49 -9.79
C ILE A 39 -11.87 -10.50 -10.27
N ALA A 40 -11.84 -11.72 -9.75
CA ALA A 40 -12.80 -12.78 -10.07
C ALA A 40 -14.12 -12.67 -9.31
N SER A 41 -14.23 -11.76 -8.33
CA SER A 41 -15.45 -11.55 -7.55
C SER A 41 -16.47 -10.68 -8.30
N ASP A 42 -17.70 -10.63 -7.77
CA ASP A 42 -18.76 -9.73 -8.29
C ASP A 42 -18.53 -8.25 -7.93
N GLU A 43 -17.47 -7.93 -7.18
CA GLU A 43 -17.13 -6.56 -6.81
C GLU A 43 -16.58 -5.77 -8.02
N PRO A 44 -16.98 -4.50 -8.20
CA PRO A 44 -16.44 -3.68 -9.27
C PRO A 44 -14.92 -3.46 -9.14
N ASN A 45 -14.16 -3.89 -10.15
CA ASN A 45 -12.70 -3.67 -10.22
C ASN A 45 -12.27 -2.21 -10.06
N GLN A 46 -13.16 -1.26 -10.37
CA GLN A 46 -12.92 0.16 -10.16
C GLN A 46 -12.60 0.49 -8.69
N PHE A 47 -13.21 -0.21 -7.72
CA PHE A 47 -12.90 -0.01 -6.31
C PHE A 47 -11.50 -0.48 -5.94
N LEU A 48 -11.06 -1.61 -6.49
CA LEU A 48 -9.68 -2.08 -6.31
C LEU A 48 -8.68 -1.06 -6.84
N ILE A 49 -8.87 -0.63 -8.09
CA ILE A 49 -7.98 0.35 -8.74
C ILE A 49 -7.93 1.63 -7.93
N GLN A 50 -9.09 2.15 -7.49
CA GLN A 50 -9.15 3.38 -6.73
C GLN A 50 -8.51 3.24 -5.34
N ASN A 51 -8.69 2.10 -4.66
CA ASN A 51 -8.07 1.84 -3.37
C ASN A 51 -6.54 1.69 -3.49
N MET A 52 -6.06 1.05 -4.56
CA MET A 52 -4.64 0.96 -4.86
C MET A 52 -4.03 2.34 -5.15
N GLU A 53 -4.71 3.16 -5.97
CA GLU A 53 -4.27 4.52 -6.28
C GLU A 53 -4.17 5.38 -5.01
N ASN A 54 -5.22 5.36 -4.17
CA ASN A 54 -5.25 6.08 -2.90
C ASN A 54 -4.15 5.61 -1.94
N THR A 55 -3.91 4.30 -1.88
CA THR A 55 -2.85 3.72 -1.05
C THR A 55 -1.48 4.19 -1.53
N LEU A 56 -1.20 4.09 -2.83
CA LEU A 56 0.05 4.54 -3.42
C LEU A 56 0.31 6.03 -3.18
N ILE A 57 -0.71 6.87 -3.38
CA ILE A 57 -0.62 8.31 -3.13
C ILE A 57 -0.30 8.57 -1.65
N SER A 58 -0.95 7.88 -0.72
CA SER A 58 -0.66 8.01 0.71
C SER A 58 0.78 7.60 1.03
N LEU A 59 1.28 6.49 0.47
CA LEU A 59 2.64 6.01 0.68
C LEU A 59 3.70 6.98 0.11
N ILE A 60 3.41 7.62 -1.02
CA ILE A 60 4.26 8.68 -1.59
C ILE A 60 4.27 9.91 -0.66
N ASN A 61 3.10 10.36 -0.22
CA ASN A 61 2.97 11.52 0.67
C ASN A 61 3.60 11.28 2.04
N ASP A 62 3.56 10.05 2.54
CA ASP A 62 4.21 9.62 3.79
C ASP A 62 5.74 9.42 3.62
N GLY A 63 6.27 9.57 2.40
CA GLY A 63 7.70 9.43 2.12
C GLY A 63 8.21 7.99 2.12
N LEU A 64 7.32 7.00 2.07
CA LEU A 64 7.67 5.56 2.00
C LEU A 64 8.02 5.14 0.58
N VAL A 65 7.37 5.74 -0.41
CA VAL A 65 7.62 5.51 -1.84
C VAL A 65 8.16 6.78 -2.45
N SER A 66 9.26 6.68 -3.20
CA SER A 66 9.73 7.79 -4.01
C SER A 66 8.95 7.81 -5.32
N GLY A 67 8.17 8.86 -5.55
CA GLY A 67 7.41 9.02 -6.79
C GLY A 67 6.99 10.47 -7.04
N ILE A 68 6.45 10.71 -8.23
CA ILE A 68 5.91 12.01 -8.64
C ILE A 68 4.42 11.82 -8.95
N ILE A 69 3.58 12.60 -8.28
CA ILE A 69 2.13 12.65 -8.51
C ILE A 69 1.84 13.89 -9.37
N SER A 70 1.28 13.68 -10.56
CA SER A 70 0.92 14.73 -11.52
C SER A 70 -0.58 14.68 -11.82
N PRO A 71 -1.40 15.46 -11.11
CA PRO A 71 -2.83 15.51 -11.39
C PRO A 71 -3.07 16.16 -12.77
N LEU A 72 -3.76 15.45 -13.65
CA LEU A 72 -4.24 15.96 -14.94
C LEU A 72 -5.74 16.23 -14.85
N LYS A 73 -6.31 16.82 -15.92
CA LYS A 73 -7.72 17.24 -15.96
C LYS A 73 -8.72 16.11 -15.68
N TYR A 74 -8.37 14.86 -15.97
CA TYR A 74 -9.26 13.71 -15.85
C TYR A 74 -8.64 12.48 -15.18
N VAL A 75 -7.32 12.46 -14.97
CA VAL A 75 -6.58 11.31 -14.44
C VAL A 75 -5.39 11.79 -13.62
N THR A 76 -4.90 10.99 -12.69
CA THR A 76 -3.64 11.25 -11.98
C THR A 76 -2.53 10.43 -12.64
N LEU A 77 -1.47 11.09 -13.11
CA LEU A 77 -0.28 10.38 -13.58
C LEU A 77 0.68 10.21 -12.40
N ILE A 78 1.04 8.96 -12.09
CA ILE A 78 1.97 8.63 -11.01
C ILE A 78 3.18 7.93 -11.61
N LYS A 79 4.37 8.50 -11.38
CA LYS A 79 5.66 7.86 -11.70
C LYS A 79 6.35 7.41 -10.43
N LEU A 80 7.01 6.26 -10.49
CA LEU A 80 7.66 5.61 -9.37
C LEU A 80 9.16 5.49 -9.61
N ASN A 81 9.93 5.76 -8.56
CA ASN A 81 11.39 5.59 -8.54
C ASN A 81 11.81 4.47 -7.57
N GLY A 82 10.86 3.80 -6.92
CA GLY A 82 11.10 2.72 -5.95
C GLY A 82 10.80 3.13 -4.49
N LEU A 83 11.13 2.23 -3.56
CA LEU A 83 11.01 2.48 -2.12
C LEU A 83 12.08 3.45 -1.62
N THR A 84 11.71 4.27 -0.64
CA THR A 84 12.70 5.03 0.14
C THR A 84 13.34 4.13 1.21
N ILE A 85 14.38 4.64 1.89
CA ILE A 85 14.95 3.94 3.06
C ILE A 85 13.87 3.67 4.12
N LEU A 86 12.98 4.64 4.35
CA LEU A 86 11.86 4.50 5.27
C LEU A 86 10.88 3.43 4.78
N GLY A 87 10.54 3.43 3.49
CA GLY A 87 9.71 2.38 2.87
C GLY A 87 10.27 0.98 3.09
N CYS A 88 11.58 0.80 2.92
CA CYS A 88 12.25 -0.48 3.18
C CYS A 88 12.19 -0.89 4.65
N GLN A 89 12.32 0.04 5.59
CA GLN A 89 12.20 -0.26 7.03
C GLN A 89 10.77 -0.72 7.39
N TYR A 90 9.77 -0.05 6.84
CA TYR A 90 8.36 -0.39 7.05
C TYR A 90 8.02 -1.75 6.44
N LEU A 91 8.47 -2.01 5.21
CA LEU A 91 8.30 -3.31 4.57
C LEU A 91 8.94 -4.43 5.40
N LYS A 92 10.17 -4.21 5.89
CA LYS A 92 10.84 -5.18 6.75
C LYS A 92 10.03 -5.46 8.03
N LYS A 93 9.46 -4.43 8.64
CA LYS A 93 8.60 -4.58 9.83
C LYS A 93 7.34 -5.39 9.52
N LEU A 94 6.72 -5.18 8.35
CA LEU A 94 5.54 -5.92 7.89
C LEU A 94 5.79 -7.40 7.60
N GLN A 95 7.05 -7.80 7.45
CA GLN A 95 7.48 -9.19 7.27
C GLN A 95 7.74 -9.91 8.60
N GLU A 96 7.75 -9.20 9.74
CA GLU A 96 7.91 -9.81 11.05
C GLU A 96 6.68 -10.64 11.44
N GLN A 97 6.92 -11.69 12.22
CA GLN A 97 5.85 -12.49 12.81
C GLN A 97 5.03 -11.61 13.78
N ASP A 98 3.72 -11.85 13.83
CA ASP A 98 2.76 -11.17 14.71
C ASP A 98 2.51 -9.67 14.48
N ILE A 99 3.17 -9.02 13.51
CA ILE A 99 3.00 -7.57 13.26
C ILE A 99 1.54 -7.20 13.00
N GLN A 100 0.80 -8.04 12.27
CA GLN A 100 -0.61 -7.81 11.99
C GLN A 100 -1.46 -7.83 13.27
N GLN A 101 -1.11 -8.67 14.26
CA GLN A 101 -1.79 -8.71 15.56
C GLN A 101 -1.42 -7.51 16.42
N GLN A 102 -0.15 -7.11 16.43
CA GLN A 102 0.31 -5.92 17.14
C GLN A 102 -0.41 -4.66 16.65
N ILE A 103 -0.50 -4.51 15.32
CA ILE A 103 -1.26 -3.43 14.69
C ILE A 103 -2.73 -3.53 15.10
N LYS A 104 -3.40 -4.67 14.90
CA LYS A 104 -4.81 -4.85 15.28
C LYS A 104 -5.09 -4.48 16.75
N ASN A 105 -4.17 -4.81 17.66
CA ASN A 105 -4.28 -4.46 19.07
C ASN A 105 -4.12 -2.95 19.30
N SER A 106 -3.16 -2.30 18.63
CA SER A 106 -3.00 -0.83 18.69
C SER A 106 -4.28 -0.10 18.20
N PHE A 107 -4.89 -0.59 17.12
CA PHE A 107 -6.13 -0.02 16.58
C PHE A 107 -7.35 -0.22 17.49
N LYS A 108 -7.48 -1.39 18.13
CA LYS A 108 -8.54 -1.63 19.13
C LYS A 108 -8.44 -0.69 20.33
N ASN A 109 -7.22 -0.37 20.75
CA ASN A 109 -6.98 0.48 21.91
C ASN A 109 -7.15 1.98 21.61
N SER A 110 -6.94 2.39 20.35
CA SER A 110 -6.99 3.79 19.91
C SER A 110 -8.33 4.21 19.29
N GLY A 111 -9.22 3.26 18.97
CA GLY A 111 -10.54 3.55 18.37
C GLY A 111 -10.48 4.04 16.91
N HIS A 112 -9.32 3.93 16.25
CA HIS A 112 -9.13 4.40 14.88
C HIS A 112 -9.65 3.37 13.86
N ILE A 113 -10.16 3.86 12.73
CA ILE A 113 -10.46 3.02 11.55
C ILE A 113 -9.13 2.68 10.88
N MET A 114 -8.90 1.39 10.62
CA MET A 114 -7.73 0.93 9.87
C MET A 114 -7.78 1.54 8.48
N SER A 115 -6.80 2.42 8.18
CA SER A 115 -6.62 3.13 6.93
C SER A 115 -5.12 3.22 6.65
N THR A 116 -4.70 3.44 5.40
CA THR A 116 -3.27 3.50 5.01
C THR A 116 -2.47 4.48 5.89
N LYS A 117 -3.01 5.67 6.13
CA LYS A 117 -2.37 6.68 6.98
C LYS A 117 -2.26 6.23 8.44
N ALA A 118 -3.31 5.64 8.98
CA ALA A 118 -3.29 5.14 10.35
C ALA A 118 -2.33 3.94 10.48
N LEU A 119 -2.20 3.12 9.43
CA LEU A 119 -1.23 2.02 9.37
C LEU A 119 0.20 2.55 9.39
N THR A 120 0.50 3.58 8.60
CA THR A 120 1.81 4.26 8.65
C THR A 120 2.12 4.77 10.07
N GLN A 121 1.14 5.36 10.76
CA GLN A 121 1.31 5.87 12.13
C GLN A 121 1.54 4.74 13.13
N ALA A 122 0.71 3.69 13.10
CA ALA A 122 0.86 2.55 13.98
C ALA A 122 2.20 1.81 13.76
N LEU A 123 2.65 1.70 12.51
CA LEU A 123 3.96 1.14 12.19
C LEU A 123 5.09 2.04 12.68
N ALA A 124 4.94 3.36 12.61
CA ALA A 124 5.95 4.29 13.13
C ALA A 124 6.22 4.04 14.63
N GLU A 125 5.16 3.89 15.44
CA GLU A 125 5.25 3.60 16.89
C GLU A 125 5.89 2.23 17.20
N LEU A 126 5.88 1.30 16.25
CA LEU A 126 6.48 -0.02 16.40
C LEU A 126 7.91 -0.10 15.87
N ILE A 127 8.35 0.90 15.09
CA ILE A 127 9.67 0.99 14.48
C ILE A 127 10.59 1.92 15.30
N PHE A 128 10.04 2.99 15.89
CA PHE A 128 10.77 4.05 16.60
C PHE A 128 10.28 4.21 18.04
#